data_AF-A0A948TBE1-F1
#
_entry.id   AF-A0A948TBE1-F1
#
_cell.length_a   1.000
_cell.length_b   1.000
_cell.length_c   1.000
_cell.angle_alpha   90.00
_cell.angle_beta   90.00
_cell.angle_gamma   90.00
#
_symmetry.space_group_name_H-M   'P 1'
#
loop_
_entity.id
_entity.type
_entity.pdbx_description
1 polymer ?
#
loop_
_entity_poly.entity_id
_entity_poly.type
_entity_poly.pdbx_seq_one_letter_code
_entity_poly.pdbx_strand_id
1 'polypeptide(L)'
;MNKLNVFLAAIAFSLCFSSCETSKTPIEHLESLVEEVEDRYDEFTEEDWEKIASEYEKIEEEMSKYEFTDDELKEIGKLKGRIYAKMTKNALKDFSKQIEDWGKQIEGGLEGFFEELNED
;
A
#
# COMPACT_ATOMS: atom_id res chain seq x y z
N MET A 1 46.94 -25.66 -1.67
CA MET A 1 45.90 -24.61 -1.68
C MET A 1 45.34 -24.51 -0.28
N ASN A 2 45.57 -23.36 0.37
CA ASN A 2 45.50 -23.23 1.82
C ASN A 2 44.03 -23.19 2.27
N LYS A 3 43.69 -23.95 3.32
CA LYS A 3 42.33 -24.05 3.89
C LYS A 3 41.71 -22.69 4.25
N LEU A 4 42.54 -21.64 4.38
CA LEU A 4 42.15 -20.25 4.60
C LEU A 4 41.40 -19.61 3.40
N ASN A 5 41.74 -20.00 2.16
CA ASN A 5 41.09 -19.44 0.96
C ASN A 5 39.70 -20.02 0.70
N VAL A 6 39.42 -21.21 1.22
CA VAL A 6 38.08 -21.82 1.13
C VAL A 6 37.12 -21.16 2.13
N PHE A 7 37.62 -20.71 3.28
CA PHE A 7 36.83 -19.99 4.28
C PHE A 7 36.50 -18.55 3.84
N LEU A 8 37.41 -17.87 3.15
CA LEU A 8 37.17 -16.51 2.64
C LEU A 8 36.16 -16.48 1.47
N ALA A 9 36.04 -17.57 0.71
CA ALA A 9 35.02 -17.68 -0.34
C ALA A 9 33.60 -17.95 0.21
N ALA A 10 33.48 -18.47 1.44
CA ALA A 10 32.18 -18.77 2.05
C ALA A 10 31.50 -17.55 2.71
N ILE A 11 32.26 -16.50 3.04
CA ILE A 11 31.72 -15.28 3.67
C ILE A 11 31.13 -14.30 2.62
N ALA A 12 31.50 -14.45 1.35
CA ALA A 12 30.99 -13.61 0.26
C ALA A 12 29.56 -13.96 -0.20
N PHE A 13 28.94 -15.03 0.32
CA PHE A 13 27.62 -15.50 -0.13
C PHE A 13 26.49 -15.24 0.88
N SER A 14 26.76 -14.57 2.01
CA SER A 14 25.75 -14.35 3.07
C SER A 14 25.36 -12.89 3.27
N LEU A 15 25.66 -12.00 2.32
CA LEU A 15 25.18 -10.61 2.35
C LEU A 15 24.04 -10.33 1.37
N CYS A 16 23.32 -11.38 0.93
CA CYS A 16 21.94 -11.21 0.51
C CYS A 16 21.04 -11.39 1.73
N PHE A 17 21.11 -10.44 2.67
CA PHE A 17 19.88 -10.07 3.35
C PHE A 17 19.02 -9.42 2.26
N SER A 18 18.34 -10.25 1.46
CA SER A 18 17.12 -9.82 0.83
C SER A 18 16.29 -9.28 1.98
N SER A 19 16.05 -7.96 1.98
CA SER A 19 14.99 -7.39 2.81
C SER A 19 13.77 -8.22 2.46
N CYS A 20 13.42 -9.18 3.32
CA CYS A 20 12.14 -9.87 3.26
C CYS A 20 11.14 -8.88 3.87
N GLU A 21 11.06 -7.71 3.25
CA GLU A 21 9.92 -6.83 3.33
C GLU A 21 8.82 -7.67 2.70
N THR A 22 8.05 -8.31 3.57
CA THR A 22 7.03 -9.26 3.14
C THR A 22 5.88 -8.41 2.64
N SER A 23 5.21 -8.76 1.54
CA SER A 23 3.98 -8.09 1.05
C SER A 23 2.92 -7.87 2.14
N LYS A 24 2.99 -8.64 3.23
CA LYS A 24 2.18 -8.48 4.45
C LYS A 24 2.35 -7.13 5.14
N THR A 25 3.54 -6.54 5.15
CA THR A 25 3.80 -5.27 5.84
C THR A 25 2.91 -4.13 5.34
N PRO A 26 2.82 -3.84 4.02
CA PRO A 26 1.93 -2.79 3.54
C PRO A 26 0.44 -3.11 3.69
N ILE A 27 0.04 -4.40 3.65
CA ILE A 27 -1.35 -4.80 3.94
C ILE A 27 -1.68 -4.52 5.41
N GLU A 28 -0.80 -4.86 6.34
CA GLU A 28 -0.94 -4.58 7.78
C GLU A 28 -1.01 -3.07 8.06
N HIS A 29 -0.25 -2.24 7.32
CA HIS A 29 -0.36 -0.79 7.38
C HIS A 29 -1.73 -0.29 6.90
N LEU A 30 -2.26 -0.85 5.80
CA LEU A 30 -3.59 -0.53 5.31
C LEU A 30 -4.68 -0.95 6.32
N GLU A 31 -4.56 -2.12 6.93
CA GLU A 31 -5.46 -2.58 8.00
C GLU A 31 -5.46 -1.63 9.19
N SER A 32 -4.28 -1.19 9.63
CA SER A 32 -4.14 -0.25 10.74
C SER A 32 -4.83 1.09 10.43
N LEU A 33 -4.69 1.59 9.20
CA LEU A 33 -5.39 2.80 8.76
C LEU A 33 -6.91 2.61 8.72
N VAL A 34 -7.40 1.43 8.29
CA VAL A 34 -8.83 1.09 8.33
C VAL A 34 -9.35 1.13 9.76
N GLU A 35 -8.63 0.55 10.72
CA GLU A 35 -9.01 0.55 12.14
C GLU A 35 -9.13 1.97 12.69
N GLU A 36 -8.12 2.82 12.44
CA GLU A 36 -8.16 4.23 12.87
C GLU A 36 -9.37 4.98 12.29
N VAL A 37 -9.64 4.81 10.98
CA VAL A 37 -10.80 5.43 10.34
C VAL A 37 -12.09 4.89 10.95
N GLU A 38 -12.23 3.58 11.11
CA GLU A 38 -13.48 3.01 11.62
C GLU A 38 -13.80 3.41 13.06
N ASP A 39 -12.77 3.57 13.89
CA ASP A 39 -12.90 3.92 15.30
C ASP A 39 -13.20 5.40 15.53
N ARG A 40 -12.72 6.29 14.65
CA ARG A 40 -12.71 7.73 14.91
C ARG A 40 -13.29 8.61 13.80
N TYR A 41 -13.80 8.04 12.71
CA TYR A 41 -14.24 8.81 11.54
C TYR A 41 -15.25 9.92 11.88
N ASP A 42 -16.11 9.73 12.88
CA ASP A 42 -17.15 10.67 13.29
C ASP A 42 -16.58 11.90 14.03
N GLU A 43 -15.37 11.80 14.54
CA GLU A 43 -14.66 12.88 15.23
C GLU A 43 -13.67 13.63 14.32
N PHE A 44 -13.41 13.12 13.11
CA PHE A 44 -12.38 13.67 12.22
C PHE A 44 -12.72 15.06 11.70
N THR A 45 -11.75 15.97 11.85
CA THR A 45 -11.73 17.27 11.19
C THR A 45 -11.22 17.16 9.75
N GLU A 46 -11.35 18.22 8.96
CA GLU A 46 -10.76 18.29 7.61
C GLU A 46 -9.26 17.97 7.61
N GLU A 47 -8.51 18.51 8.58
CA GLU A 47 -7.07 18.23 8.72
C GLU A 47 -6.78 16.76 9.05
N ASP A 48 -7.67 16.08 9.78
CA ASP A 48 -7.51 14.65 10.07
C ASP A 48 -7.74 13.83 8.82
N TRP A 49 -8.74 14.16 8.00
CA TRP A 49 -8.93 13.50 6.72
C TRP A 49 -7.76 13.76 5.74
N GLU A 50 -7.17 14.97 5.74
CA GLU A 50 -5.94 15.22 4.97
C GLU A 50 -4.76 14.35 5.43
N LYS A 51 -4.64 14.06 6.73
CA LYS A 51 -3.63 13.13 7.24
C LYS A 51 -3.90 11.69 6.81
N ILE A 52 -5.15 11.23 6.96
CA ILE A 52 -5.59 9.93 6.44
C ILE A 52 -5.28 9.83 4.95
N ALA A 53 -5.43 10.95 4.24
CA ALA A 53 -5.04 11.01 2.84
C ALA A 53 -3.56 10.79 2.58
N SER A 54 -2.73 11.59 3.23
CA SER A 54 -1.27 11.45 3.08
C SER A 54 -0.77 10.07 3.50
N GLU A 55 -1.37 9.45 4.51
CA GLU A 55 -0.99 8.10 4.96
C GLU A 55 -1.42 7.04 3.95
N TYR A 56 -2.65 7.10 3.45
CA TYR A 56 -3.13 6.19 2.41
C TYR A 56 -2.23 6.22 1.16
N GLU A 57 -1.85 7.41 0.69
CA GLU A 57 -0.97 7.56 -0.48
C GLU A 57 0.41 6.92 -0.26
N LYS A 58 0.98 7.06 0.94
CA LYS A 58 2.26 6.40 1.29
C LYS A 58 2.14 4.88 1.29
N ILE A 59 1.02 4.36 1.79
CA ILE A 59 0.77 2.91 1.79
C ILE A 59 0.57 2.42 0.36
N GLU A 60 -0.10 3.17 -0.52
CA GLU A 60 -0.20 2.85 -1.96
C GLU A 60 1.18 2.82 -2.63
N GLU A 61 2.03 3.82 -2.35
CA GLU A 61 3.40 3.86 -2.87
C GLU A 61 4.22 2.66 -2.35
N GLU A 62 4.06 2.29 -1.08
CA GLU A 62 4.66 1.09 -0.52
C GLU A 62 4.16 -0.18 -1.22
N MET A 63 2.83 -0.35 -1.34
CA MET A 63 2.19 -1.48 -2.02
C MET A 63 2.65 -1.63 -3.48
N SER A 64 2.86 -0.53 -4.20
CA SER A 64 3.32 -0.56 -5.60
C SER A 64 4.66 -1.28 -5.83
N LYS A 65 5.43 -1.50 -4.76
CA LYS A 65 6.74 -2.19 -4.80
C LYS A 65 6.61 -3.71 -4.71
N TYR A 66 5.39 -4.24 -4.55
CA TYR A 66 5.13 -5.65 -4.32
C TYR A 66 4.17 -6.22 -5.36
N GLU A 67 4.39 -7.49 -5.70
CA GLU A 67 3.37 -8.31 -6.36
C GLU A 67 2.50 -8.98 -5.30
N PHE A 68 1.19 -8.96 -5.54
CA PHE A 68 0.20 -9.55 -4.65
C PHE A 68 -0.52 -10.68 -5.36
N THR A 69 -0.88 -11.71 -4.60
CA THR A 69 -1.77 -12.77 -5.06
C THR A 69 -3.20 -12.27 -5.24
N ASP A 70 -4.01 -12.99 -6.01
CA ASP A 70 -5.44 -12.66 -6.21
C ASP A 70 -6.21 -12.53 -4.88
N ASP A 71 -5.88 -13.36 -3.89
CA ASP A 71 -6.50 -13.32 -2.56
C ASP A 71 -6.07 -12.08 -1.77
N GLU A 72 -4.79 -11.71 -1.82
CA GLU A 72 -4.27 -10.47 -1.22
C GLU A 72 -4.86 -9.23 -1.91
N LEU A 73 -4.96 -9.20 -3.23
CA LEU A 73 -5.60 -8.10 -3.98
C LEU A 73 -7.07 -7.94 -3.59
N LYS A 74 -7.78 -9.05 -3.40
CA LYS A 74 -9.17 -9.04 -2.94
C LYS A 74 -9.30 -8.52 -1.50
N GLU A 75 -8.34 -8.84 -0.64
CA GLU A 75 -8.26 -8.31 0.72
C GLU A 75 -7.98 -6.80 0.73
N ILE A 76 -6.95 -6.36 0.00
CA ILE A 76 -6.63 -4.94 -0.21
C ILE A 76 -7.86 -4.19 -0.71
N GLY A 77 -8.57 -4.70 -1.72
CA GLY A 77 -9.78 -4.09 -2.26
C GLY A 77 -10.90 -3.94 -1.22
N LYS A 78 -11.09 -4.92 -0.32
CA LYS A 78 -12.06 -4.82 0.78
C LYS A 78 -11.65 -3.73 1.78
N LEU A 79 -10.37 -3.66 2.14
CA LEU A 79 -9.85 -2.68 3.10
C LEU A 79 -10.02 -1.25 2.56
N LYS A 80 -9.59 -0.99 1.31
CA LYS A 80 -9.82 0.28 0.62
C LYS A 80 -11.29 0.66 0.60
N GLY A 81 -12.17 -0.29 0.25
CA GLY A 81 -13.62 -0.09 0.24
C GLY A 81 -14.21 0.34 1.59
N ARG A 82 -13.69 -0.18 2.71
CA ARG A 82 -14.12 0.21 4.08
C ARG A 82 -13.79 1.67 4.37
N ILE A 83 -12.58 2.10 4.04
CA ILE A 83 -12.13 3.50 4.15
C ILE A 83 -13.06 4.40 3.33
N TYR A 84 -13.26 4.11 2.04
CA TYR A 84 -14.14 4.90 1.16
C TYR A 84 -15.59 5.00 1.67
N ALA A 85 -16.12 3.91 2.23
CA ALA A 85 -17.48 3.88 2.77
C ALA A 85 -17.66 4.84 3.97
N LYS A 86 -16.64 4.97 4.83
CA LYS A 86 -16.65 5.89 5.97
C LYS A 86 -16.49 7.33 5.53
N MET A 87 -15.60 7.58 4.59
CA MET A 87 -15.42 8.91 4.00
C MET A 87 -16.70 9.44 3.34
N THR A 88 -17.40 8.59 2.58
CA THR A 88 -18.67 8.95 1.91
C THR A 88 -19.76 9.35 2.91
N LYS A 89 -19.77 8.74 4.11
CA LYS A 89 -20.75 9.06 5.15
C LYS A 89 -20.48 10.41 5.84
N ASN A 90 -19.22 10.85 5.90
CA ASN A 90 -18.85 12.11 6.56
C ASN A 90 -18.74 13.32 5.62
N ALA A 91 -18.87 13.12 4.31
CA ALA A 91 -19.07 14.14 3.27
C ALA A 91 -18.45 15.52 3.57
N LEU A 92 -17.15 15.55 3.84
CA LEU A 92 -16.38 16.79 3.77
C LEU A 92 -16.23 17.16 2.30
N LYS A 93 -16.80 18.30 1.91
CA LYS A 93 -16.86 18.75 0.51
C LYS A 93 -15.49 18.79 -0.15
N ASP A 94 -14.44 19.17 0.58
CA ASP A 94 -13.09 19.27 0.04
C ASP A 94 -12.38 17.92 -0.05
N PHE A 95 -12.75 16.97 0.82
CA PHE A 95 -12.23 15.61 0.79
C PHE A 95 -12.88 14.75 -0.31
N SER A 96 -14.14 15.03 -0.66
CA SER A 96 -14.82 14.35 -1.77
C SER A 96 -14.09 14.51 -3.11
N LYS A 97 -13.46 15.67 -3.34
CA LYS A 97 -12.60 15.89 -4.52
C LYS A 97 -11.30 15.09 -4.44
N GLN A 98 -10.67 15.01 -3.27
CA GLN A 98 -9.47 14.18 -3.09
C GLN A 98 -9.78 12.70 -3.31
N ILE A 99 -10.92 12.20 -2.82
CA ILE A 99 -11.40 10.83 -3.08
C ILE A 99 -11.69 10.60 -4.57
N GLU A 100 -12.31 11.57 -5.23
CA GLU A 100 -12.57 11.48 -6.68
C GLU A 100 -11.25 11.40 -7.45
N ASP A 101 -10.29 12.25 -7.11
CA ASP A 101 -8.96 12.26 -7.73
C ASP A 101 -8.14 11.01 -7.38
N TRP A 102 -8.31 10.44 -6.18
CA TRP A 102 -7.72 9.16 -5.81
C TRP A 102 -8.33 7.99 -6.56
N GLY A 103 -9.66 7.96 -6.69
CA GLY A 103 -10.34 6.94 -7.49
C GLY A 103 -9.87 6.98 -8.93
N LYS A 104 -9.73 8.18 -9.51
CA LYS A 104 -9.18 8.38 -10.85
C LYS A 104 -7.71 8.01 -10.97
N GLN A 105 -6.89 8.27 -9.95
CA GLN A 105 -5.47 7.87 -9.95
C GLN A 105 -5.31 6.35 -9.84
N ILE A 106 -6.15 5.69 -9.05
CA ILE A 106 -6.18 4.22 -8.98
C ILE A 106 -6.65 3.64 -10.31
N GLU A 107 -7.69 4.20 -10.93
CA GLU A 107 -8.18 3.76 -12.25
C GLU A 107 -7.12 3.97 -13.35
N GLY A 108 -6.52 5.16 -13.44
CA GLY A 108 -5.47 5.47 -14.42
C GLY A 108 -4.14 4.74 -14.17
N GLY A 109 -3.79 4.48 -12.91
CA GLY A 109 -2.61 3.68 -12.55
C GLY A 109 -2.78 2.21 -12.91
N LEU A 110 -3.98 1.66 -12.72
CA LEU A 110 -4.33 0.30 -13.16
C LEU A 110 -4.35 0.19 -14.69
N GLU A 111 -4.91 1.18 -15.39
CA GLU A 111 -4.89 1.23 -16.86
C GLU A 111 -3.45 1.24 -17.40
N GLY A 112 -2.57 2.10 -16.87
CA GLY A 112 -1.16 2.13 -17.29
C GLY A 112 -0.41 0.84 -16.98
N PHE A 113 -0.69 0.21 -15.83
CA PHE A 113 -0.11 -1.09 -15.49
C PHE A 113 -0.57 -2.21 -16.43
N PHE A 114 -1.86 -2.25 -16.79
CA PHE A 114 -2.37 -3.24 -17.76
C PHE A 114 -1.90 -2.98 -19.19
N GLU A 115 -1.70 -1.73 -19.60
CA GLU A 115 -1.10 -1.40 -20.90
C GLU A 115 0.33 -1.95 -21.00
N GLU A 116 1.15 -1.77 -19.98
CA GLU A 116 2.53 -2.29 -19.95
C GLU A 116 2.60 -3.82 -19.93
N LEU A 117 1.64 -4.49 -19.27
CA LEU A 117 1.52 -5.96 -19.28
C LEU A 117 0.98 -6.55 -20.59
N ASN A 118 0.28 -5.76 -21.41
CA ASN A 118 -0.22 -6.19 -22.72
C ASN A 118 0.75 -5.86 -23.88
N GLU A 119 1.87 -5.19 -23.61
CA GLU A 119 2.93 -4.93 -24.59
C GLU A 119 3.98 -6.05 -24.70
N ASP A 120 3.80 -7.20 -24.02
CA ASP A 120 4.61 -8.43 -24.17
C ASP A 120 3.96 -9.53 -25.05
#